data_AF-A0A412HXK8-F1
#
_entry.id   AF-A0A412HXK8-F1
#
_cell.length_a   1.000
_cell.length_b   1.000
_cell.length_c   1.000
_cell.angle_alpha   90.00
_cell.angle_beta   90.00
_cell.angle_gamma   90.00
#
_symmetry.space_group_name_H-M   'P 1'
#
loop_
_entity.id
_entity.type
_entity.pdbx_description
1 polymer ?
#
loop_
_entity_poly.entity_id
_entity_poly.type
_entity_poly.pdbx_seq_one_letter_code
_entity_poly.pdbx_strand_id
1 'polypeptide(L)'
;GFTNQDRYFSVRLRALKEGQFWKYMPAVVLGTSDPFTSSGGGVIGSSSGNGYFSRFYIAATKHLPIGTEEIGVHLSYLYNQRKEYKLNGIAAGITYNPSFAPDLRVIAEYDSKDFALGATYLLFNHLHLQVELQRMQYFTGGLMFRFNLK
;
A
#
# COMPACT_ATOMS: atom_id res chain seq x y z
N GLY A 1 -26.22 -11.68 -23.29
CA GLY A 1 -26.10 -10.55 -22.35
C GLY A 1 -24.64 -10.13 -22.36
N PHE A 2 -24.36 -8.87 -22.69
CA PHE A 2 -23.00 -8.36 -22.60
C PHE A 2 -22.69 -8.07 -21.13
N THR A 3 -21.97 -8.98 -20.48
CA THR A 3 -21.40 -8.75 -19.16
C THR A 3 -20.32 -7.70 -19.33
N ASN A 4 -20.63 -6.45 -18.96
CA ASN A 4 -19.67 -5.35 -19.00
C ASN A 4 -18.61 -5.66 -17.92
N GLN A 5 -17.51 -6.31 -18.33
CA GLN A 5 -16.32 -6.44 -17.49
C GLN A 5 -15.79 -5.03 -17.23
N ASP A 6 -15.95 -4.55 -16.00
CA ASP A 6 -15.25 -3.35 -15.53
C ASP A 6 -13.75 -3.60 -15.66
N ARG A 7 -13.14 -2.95 -16.65
CA ARG A 7 -11.68 -2.98 -16.86
C ARG A 7 -11.06 -1.99 -15.90
N TYR A 8 -10.57 -2.48 -14.76
CA TYR A 8 -9.73 -1.71 -13.85
C TYR A 8 -8.31 -1.61 -14.41
N PHE A 9 -7.87 -0.40 -14.78
CA PHE A 9 -6.53 -0.18 -15.33
C PHE A 9 -5.68 0.61 -14.35
N SER A 10 -4.68 0.00 -13.73
CA SER A 10 -3.77 0.69 -12.81
C SER A 10 -2.37 0.83 -13.40
N VAL A 11 -1.80 2.03 -13.33
CA VAL A 11 -0.40 2.32 -13.65
C VAL A 11 0.35 2.56 -12.34
N ARG A 12 1.47 1.87 -12.14
CA ARG A 12 2.38 2.08 -11.02
C ARG A 12 3.79 2.27 -11.55
N LEU A 13 4.36 3.44 -11.30
CA LEU A 13 5.71 3.80 -11.70
C LEU A 13 6.56 4.06 -10.45
N ARG A 14 7.65 3.31 -10.30
CA ARG A 14 8.65 3.57 -9.27
C ARG A 14 9.56 4.69 -9.77
N ALA A 15 9.35 5.90 -9.25
CA ALA A 15 10.13 7.07 -9.62
C ALA A 15 11.54 7.03 -9.04
N LEU A 16 11.68 6.56 -7.80
CA LEU A 16 12.96 6.50 -7.09
C LEU A 16 13.13 5.14 -6.41
N LYS A 17 14.32 4.54 -6.56
CA LYS A 17 14.76 3.42 -5.73
C LYS A 17 15.49 3.99 -4.50
N GLU A 18 15.27 3.34 -3.35
CA GLU A 18 15.94 3.71 -2.11
C GLU A 18 17.47 3.76 -2.30
N GLY A 19 18.10 4.83 -1.83
CA GLY A 19 19.56 5.01 -1.92
C GLY A 19 20.13 5.26 -3.32
N GLN A 20 19.31 5.41 -4.38
CA GLN A 20 19.80 5.51 -5.76
C GLN A 20 20.62 6.78 -6.06
N PHE A 21 20.26 7.94 -5.49
CA PHE A 21 20.98 9.20 -5.72
C PHE A 21 21.70 9.73 -4.47
N TRP A 22 21.17 9.47 -3.27
CA TRP A 22 21.84 9.80 -2.00
C TRP A 22 21.50 8.79 -0.90
N LYS A 23 22.40 8.61 0.08
CA LYS A 23 22.33 7.56 1.13
C LYS A 23 21.00 7.54 1.92
N TYR A 24 20.37 8.69 2.11
CA TYR A 24 19.14 8.84 2.86
C TYR A 24 17.86 8.92 2.01
N MET A 25 17.93 8.63 0.71
CA MET A 25 16.82 8.82 -0.22
C MET A 25 15.77 7.74 -0.05
N PRO A 26 14.50 8.09 0.23
CA PRO A 26 13.43 7.10 0.24
C PRO A 26 13.17 6.58 -1.17
N ALA A 27 12.73 5.33 -1.28
CA ALA A 27 12.06 4.87 -2.49
C ALA A 27 10.75 5.64 -2.66
N VAL A 28 10.45 6.10 -3.87
CA VAL A 28 9.21 6.81 -4.18
C VAL A 28 8.52 6.13 -5.34
N VAL A 29 7.25 5.81 -5.14
CA VAL A 29 6.37 5.19 -6.11
C VAL A 29 5.19 6.12 -6.33
N LEU A 30 4.85 6.33 -7.59
CA LEU A 30 3.68 7.07 -8.02
C LEU A 30 2.78 6.11 -8.78
N GLY A 31 1.49 6.15 -8.51
CA GLY A 31 0.55 5.36 -9.28
C GLY A 31 -0.77 6.07 -9.47
N THR A 32 -1.48 5.62 -10.49
CA THR A 32 -2.80 6.10 -10.84
C THR A 32 -3.68 4.92 -11.23
N SER A 33 -4.96 5.00 -10.90
CA SER A 33 -5.97 4.01 -11.31
C SER A 33 -6.97 4.68 -12.24
N ASP A 34 -7.28 3.98 -13.33
CA ASP A 34 -8.07 4.40 -14.48
C ASP A 34 -7.59 5.70 -15.16
N PRO A 35 -6.33 5.74 -15.66
CA PRO A 35 -5.78 6.89 -16.37
C PRO A 35 -6.30 7.05 -17.79
N PHE A 36 -7.05 6.09 -18.37
CA PHE A 36 -7.70 6.22 -19.68
C PHE A 36 -8.90 5.28 -19.78
N THR A 37 -10.09 5.76 -19.42
CA THR A 37 -11.34 5.15 -19.91
C THR A 37 -12.09 6.21 -20.69
N SER A 38 -12.05 6.10 -22.01
CA SER A 38 -12.91 6.86 -22.91
C SER A 38 -14.30 6.21 -22.93
N SER A 39 -15.27 6.81 -22.22
CA SER A 39 -16.62 6.84 -22.78
C SER A 39 -16.57 7.83 -23.94
N GLY A 40 -16.97 7.41 -25.13
CA GLY A 40 -16.80 8.18 -26.37
C GLY A 40 -17.05 9.67 -26.22
N GLY A 41 -16.12 10.49 -26.70
CA GLY A 41 -16.29 11.95 -26.72
C GLY A 41 -15.09 12.79 -26.30
N GLY A 42 -13.89 12.24 -26.09
CA GLY A 42 -12.66 13.05 -26.08
C GLY A 42 -12.63 14.21 -25.07
N VAL A 43 -13.28 14.07 -23.91
CA VAL A 43 -13.21 15.08 -22.85
C VAL A 43 -12.31 14.58 -21.73
N ILE A 44 -11.09 15.12 -21.68
CA ILE A 44 -10.20 14.97 -20.52
C ILE A 44 -10.66 16.01 -19.49
N GLY A 45 -11.19 15.56 -18.35
CA GLY A 45 -11.39 16.43 -17.18
C GLY A 45 -12.76 17.08 -17.00
N SER A 46 -13.86 16.33 -17.10
CA SER A 46 -15.15 16.82 -16.63
C SER A 46 -15.31 16.63 -15.11
N SER A 47 -15.27 17.74 -14.36
CA SER A 47 -15.47 17.79 -12.89
C SER A 47 -16.95 17.69 -12.46
N SER A 48 -17.78 17.05 -13.28
CA SER A 48 -19.21 16.79 -13.06
C SER A 48 -19.62 15.63 -13.99
N GLY A 49 -20.01 14.49 -13.42
CA GLY A 49 -20.33 13.25 -14.13
C GLY A 49 -19.73 12.01 -13.45
N ASN A 50 -19.90 10.83 -14.07
CA ASN A 50 -19.31 9.58 -13.61
C ASN A 50 -17.77 9.68 -13.69
N GLY A 51 -17.16 10.22 -12.62
CA GLY A 51 -15.75 10.62 -12.58
C GLY A 51 -14.81 9.42 -12.62
N TYR A 52 -14.57 8.91 -13.81
CA TYR A 52 -13.36 8.18 -14.16
C TYR A 52 -12.23 9.21 -14.25
N PHE A 53 -11.00 8.86 -13.85
CA PHE A 53 -9.84 9.76 -13.59
C PHE A 53 -9.84 10.48 -12.24
N SER A 54 -9.66 9.77 -11.12
CA SER A 54 -9.62 10.48 -9.84
C SER A 54 -8.85 9.78 -8.73
N ARG A 55 -7.85 8.94 -8.97
CA ARG A 55 -7.04 8.40 -7.85
C ARG A 55 -5.57 8.33 -8.22
N PHE A 56 -4.83 9.30 -7.73
CA PHE A 56 -3.38 9.34 -7.74
C PHE A 56 -2.88 9.00 -6.36
N TYR A 57 -1.86 8.16 -6.25
CA TYR A 57 -1.17 7.94 -4.98
C TYR A 57 0.33 8.17 -5.17
N ILE A 58 0.93 8.75 -4.13
CA ILE A 58 2.37 8.76 -3.95
C ILE A 58 2.67 7.96 -2.69
N ALA A 59 3.63 7.05 -2.77
CA ALA A 59 4.13 6.29 -1.64
C ALA A 59 5.64 6.43 -1.57
N ALA A 60 6.14 6.90 -0.44
CA ALA A 60 7.52 6.92 -0.06
C ALA A 60 7.82 5.81 0.95
N THR A 61 8.98 5.20 0.86
CA THR A 61 9.39 4.13 1.79
C THR A 61 10.89 4.23 2.06
N LYS A 62 11.30 4.01 3.30
CA LYS A 62 12.70 4.05 3.71
C LYS A 62 12.98 3.08 4.85
N HIS A 63 14.03 2.30 4.73
CA HIS A 63 14.51 1.39 5.74
C HIS A 63 15.71 2.02 6.46
N LEU A 64 15.56 2.19 7.76
CA LEU A 64 16.56 2.77 8.63
C LEU A 64 17.19 1.65 9.45
N PRO A 65 18.50 1.39 9.30
CA PRO A 65 19.20 0.49 10.20
C PRO A 65 19.39 1.18 11.55
N ILE A 66 18.93 0.54 12.63
CA ILE A 66 19.12 0.97 14.02
C ILE A 66 19.94 -0.13 14.73
N GLY A 67 21.26 0.03 14.72
CA GLY A 67 22.18 -0.96 15.30
C GLY A 67 22.14 -2.27 14.50
N THR A 68 21.67 -3.35 15.11
CA THR A 68 21.48 -4.68 14.49
C THR A 68 20.10 -4.85 13.85
N GLU A 69 19.21 -3.90 14.07
CA GLU A 69 17.81 -3.95 13.70
C GLU A 69 17.51 -3.09 12.47
N GLU A 70 16.45 -3.40 11.73
CA GLU A 70 15.98 -2.58 10.61
C GLU A 70 14.52 -2.15 10.83
N ILE A 71 14.27 -0.84 10.70
CA ILE A 71 12.93 -0.26 10.76
C ILE A 71 12.57 0.32 9.39
N GLY A 72 11.52 -0.22 8.77
CA GLY A 72 10.91 0.34 7.57
C GLY A 72 9.91 1.44 7.93
N VAL A 73 10.06 2.62 7.36
CA VAL A 73 9.09 3.72 7.46
C VAL A 73 8.44 3.91 6.09
N HIS A 74 7.12 3.91 6.07
CA HIS A 74 6.28 4.00 4.89
C HIS A 74 5.41 5.25 5.04
N LEU A 75 5.31 6.06 4.00
CA LEU A 75 4.42 7.21 3.96
C LEU A 75 3.72 7.21 2.62
N SER A 76 2.41 7.30 2.61
CA SER A 76 1.63 7.37 1.40
C SER A 76 0.59 8.47 1.49
N TYR A 77 0.30 9.06 0.35
CA TYR A 77 -0.73 10.07 0.21
C TYR A 77 -1.58 9.71 -1.00
N LEU A 78 -2.88 9.54 -0.74
CA LEU A 78 -3.87 9.32 -1.77
C LEU A 78 -4.53 10.66 -2.09
N TYR A 79 -4.48 11.05 -3.35
CA TYR A 79 -5.16 12.22 -3.89
C TYR A 79 -6.27 11.78 -4.83
N ASN A 80 -7.48 12.24 -4.52
CA ASN A 80 -8.68 11.93 -5.29
C ASN A 80 -9.37 13.21 -5.80
N GLN A 81 -9.62 13.27 -7.11
CA GLN A 81 -10.26 14.42 -7.77
C GLN A 81 -11.81 14.39 -7.72
N ARG A 82 -12.44 13.36 -7.13
CA ARG A 82 -13.90 13.33 -7.00
C ARG A 82 -14.40 14.40 -6.02
N LYS A 83 -15.29 15.29 -6.51
CA LYS A 83 -15.94 16.35 -5.70
C LYS A 83 -16.78 15.81 -4.54
N GLU A 84 -17.36 14.60 -4.68
CA GLU A 84 -18.31 14.03 -3.71
C GLU A 84 -17.67 13.14 -2.64
N TYR A 85 -16.48 12.58 -2.89
CA TYR A 85 -15.76 11.74 -1.92
C TYR A 85 -14.28 12.13 -1.88
N LYS A 86 -13.97 13.18 -1.11
CA LYS A 86 -12.60 13.60 -0.77
C LYS A 86 -11.96 12.60 0.21
N LEU A 87 -11.69 11.38 -0.24
CA LEU A 87 -10.77 10.47 0.46
C LEU A 87 -9.33 10.89 0.13
N ASN A 88 -8.99 12.11 0.55
CA ASN A 88 -7.62 12.62 0.54
C ASN A 88 -7.04 12.33 1.92
N GLY A 89 -6.32 11.22 2.02
CA GLY A 89 -5.75 10.74 3.28
C GLY A 89 -4.24 10.62 3.18
N ILE A 90 -3.56 11.02 4.24
CA ILE A 90 -2.21 10.58 4.52
C ILE A 90 -2.33 9.25 5.25
N ALA A 91 -1.62 8.24 4.77
CA ALA A 91 -1.43 6.99 5.49
C ALA A 91 0.06 6.79 5.73
N ALA A 92 0.47 6.61 6.98
CA ALA A 92 1.84 6.34 7.37
C ALA A 92 1.92 4.94 7.98
N GLY A 93 3.03 4.25 7.78
CA GLY A 93 3.26 2.92 8.31
C GLY A 93 4.68 2.78 8.82
N ILE A 94 4.87 1.96 9.85
CA ILE A 94 6.17 1.57 10.38
C ILE A 94 6.21 0.05 10.41
N THR A 95 7.20 -0.52 9.77
CA THR A 95 7.50 -1.95 9.78
C THR A 95 8.74 -2.19 10.63
N TYR A 96 8.71 -3.21 11.47
CA TYR A 96 9.81 -3.62 12.31
C TYR A 96 10.07 -5.12 12.16
N ASN A 97 11.33 -5.45 11.88
CA ASN A 97 11.79 -6.82 11.72
C ASN A 97 12.91 -7.09 12.75
N PRO A 98 12.61 -7.79 13.86
CA PRO A 98 13.59 -8.05 14.89
C PRO A 98 14.73 -8.95 14.41
N SER A 99 15.99 -8.60 14.73
CA SER A 99 17.14 -9.43 14.34
C SER A 99 17.15 -10.81 15.02
N PHE A 100 16.59 -10.92 16.23
CA PHE A 100 16.46 -12.18 16.96
C PHE A 100 15.39 -13.13 16.38
N ALA A 101 14.45 -12.59 15.60
CA ALA A 101 13.37 -13.34 14.97
C ALA A 101 13.12 -12.79 13.55
N PRO A 102 14.01 -13.08 12.58
CA PRO A 102 13.91 -12.51 11.23
C PRO A 102 12.61 -12.88 10.50
N ASP A 103 11.99 -13.99 10.92
CA ASP A 103 10.71 -14.48 10.44
C ASP A 103 9.49 -13.72 10.99
N LEU A 104 9.70 -12.84 11.98
CA LEU A 104 8.68 -11.94 12.52
C LEU A 104 8.74 -10.61 11.78
N ARG A 105 7.58 -10.13 11.34
CA ARG A 105 7.39 -8.79 10.81
C ARG A 105 6.22 -8.16 11.54
N VAL A 106 6.48 -7.06 12.22
CA VAL A 106 5.44 -6.23 12.83
C VAL A 106 5.23 -5.01 11.95
N ILE A 107 3.99 -4.64 11.71
CA ILE A 107 3.62 -3.44 10.97
C ILE A 107 2.59 -2.65 11.77
N ALA A 108 2.80 -1.35 11.89
CA ALA A 108 1.87 -0.42 12.50
C ALA A 108 1.54 0.63 11.45
N GLU A 109 0.29 0.70 11.04
CA GLU A 109 -0.20 1.64 10.05
C GLU A 109 -1.18 2.62 10.69
N TYR A 110 -1.03 3.88 10.33
CA TYR A 110 -1.93 4.96 10.66
C TYR A 110 -2.51 5.46 9.35
N ASP A 111 -3.78 5.18 9.11
CA ASP A 111 -4.56 5.89 8.09
C ASP A 111 -5.21 7.10 8.75
N SER A 112 -5.56 8.13 7.97
CA SER A 112 -6.14 9.40 8.43
C SER A 112 -7.41 9.27 9.29
N LYS A 113 -7.97 8.06 9.41
CA LYS A 113 -9.17 7.76 10.19
C LYS A 113 -8.92 6.78 11.34
N ASP A 114 -8.07 5.78 11.13
CA ASP A 114 -7.94 4.64 12.03
C ASP A 114 -6.49 4.13 12.06
N PHE A 115 -6.12 3.52 13.19
CA PHE A 115 -4.84 2.83 13.36
C PHE A 115 -5.02 1.32 13.16
N ALA A 116 -4.11 0.70 12.45
CA ALA A 116 -4.03 -0.74 12.26
C ALA A 116 -2.68 -1.26 12.76
N LEU A 117 -2.69 -2.40 13.44
CA LEU A 117 -1.48 -3.07 13.89
C LEU A 117 -1.50 -4.52 13.41
N GLY A 118 -0.52 -4.87 12.58
CA GLY A 118 -0.33 -6.21 12.07
C GLY A 118 0.94 -6.85 12.59
N ALA A 119 0.92 -8.16 12.72
CA ALA A 119 2.12 -8.98 12.89
C ALA A 119 2.01 -10.21 12.01
N THR A 120 3.09 -10.54 11.32
CA THR A 120 3.21 -11.76 10.52
C THR A 120 4.40 -12.55 11.03
N TYR A 121 4.21 -13.86 11.22
CA TYR A 121 5.26 -14.76 11.65
C TYR A 121 5.32 -15.97 10.72
N LEU A 122 6.51 -16.29 10.21
CA LEU A 122 6.75 -17.49 9.41
C LEU A 122 7.25 -18.62 10.30
N LEU A 123 6.37 -19.57 10.66
CA LEU A 123 6.75 -20.76 11.41
C LEU A 123 7.30 -21.84 10.46
N PHE A 124 8.44 -22.39 10.84
CA PHE A 124 9.06 -23.56 10.19
C PHE A 124 9.30 -23.41 8.68
N ASN A 125 9.36 -22.19 8.13
CA ASN A 125 9.41 -21.94 6.67
C ASN A 125 8.20 -22.44 5.85
N HIS A 126 7.13 -22.92 6.50
CA HIS A 126 5.97 -23.52 5.83
C HIS A 126 4.64 -22.88 6.25
N LEU A 127 4.55 -22.31 7.45
CA LEU A 127 3.31 -21.78 7.99
C LEU A 127 3.43 -20.27 8.21
N HIS A 128 2.75 -19.50 7.37
CA HIS A 128 2.59 -18.06 7.55
C HIS A 128 1.40 -17.79 8.47
N LEU A 129 1.67 -17.34 9.68
CA LEU A 129 0.66 -16.77 10.57
C LEU A 129 0.62 -15.26 10.34
N GLN A 130 -0.56 -14.71 10.07
CA GLN A 130 -0.79 -13.27 9.98
C GLN A 130 -1.89 -12.89 10.95
N VAL A 131 -1.64 -11.87 11.75
CA VAL A 131 -2.65 -11.25 12.61
C VAL A 131 -2.66 -9.76 12.33
N GLU A 132 -3.83 -9.15 12.35
CA GLU A 132 -4.04 -7.73 12.14
C GLU A 132 -5.14 -7.25 13.08
N LEU A 133 -4.95 -6.08 13.66
CA LEU A 133 -5.89 -5.44 14.54
C LEU A 133 -6.23 -4.07 13.95
N GLN A 134 -7.37 -3.99 13.29
CA GLN A 134 -7.86 -2.76 12.70
C GLN A 134 -8.64 -1.94 13.73
N ARG A 135 -8.42 -0.62 13.72
CA ARG A 135 -9.06 0.34 14.64
C ARG A 135 -8.87 0.00 16.12
N MET A 136 -7.87 -0.80 16.46
CA MET A 136 -7.68 -1.41 17.79
C MET A 136 -8.90 -2.22 18.30
N GLN A 137 -9.86 -2.55 17.45
CA GLN A 137 -11.14 -3.16 17.83
C GLN A 137 -11.44 -4.42 17.03
N TYR A 138 -11.09 -4.43 15.74
CA TYR A 138 -11.39 -5.53 14.82
C TYR A 138 -10.15 -6.37 14.65
N PHE A 139 -10.07 -7.44 15.44
CA PHE A 139 -9.04 -8.45 15.28
C PHE A 139 -9.37 -9.36 14.10
N THR A 140 -8.42 -9.50 13.19
CA THR A 140 -8.44 -10.43 12.08
C THR A 140 -7.16 -11.24 12.09
N GLY A 141 -7.27 -12.52 11.74
CA GLY A 141 -6.14 -13.42 11.74
C GLY A 141 -6.30 -14.48 10.67
N GLY A 142 -5.20 -14.83 10.02
CA GLY A 142 -5.12 -15.82 8.98
C GLY A 142 -3.94 -16.75 9.18
N LEU A 143 -4.13 -18.01 8.81
CA LEU A 143 -3.07 -19.00 8.71
C LEU A 143 -2.98 -19.42 7.25
N MET A 144 -1.81 -19.26 6.65
CA MET A 144 -1.52 -19.71 5.30
C MET A 144 -0.43 -20.77 5.35
N PHE A 145 -0.73 -21.95 4.84
CA PHE A 145 0.27 -23.00 4.66
C PHE A 145 0.86 -22.90 3.25
N ARG A 146 2.18 -22.74 3.16
CA ARG A 146 2.94 -22.70 1.92
C ARG A 146 3.56 -24.06 1.66
N PHE A 147 3.13 -24.71 0.59
CA PHE A 147 3.81 -25.86 0.01
C PHE A 147 4.68 -25.39 -1.15
N ASN A 148 5.99 -25.59 -1.07
CA ASN A 148 6.86 -25.44 -2.24
C ASN A 148 6.92 -26.80 -2.95
N LEU A 149 6.37 -26.88 -4.16
CA LEU A 149 6.59 -28.04 -5.03
C LEU A 149 8.02 -27.99 -5.57
N LYS A 150 8.72 -29.13 -5.46
CA LYS A 150 10.04 -29.36 -6.06
C LYS A 150 9.91 -29.73 -7.53
#